data_AF-A0A1F5H432-F1
#
_entry.id   AF-A0A1F5H432-F1
#
_cell.length_a   1.000
_cell.length_b   1.000
_cell.length_c   1.000
_cell.angle_alpha   90.00
_cell.angle_beta   90.00
_cell.angle_gamma   90.00
#
_symmetry.space_group_name_H-M   'P 1'
#
loop_
_entity.id
_entity.type
_entity.pdbx_description
1 polymer ?
#
loop_
_entity_poly.entity_id
_entity_poly.type
_entity_poly.pdbx_seq_one_letter_code
_entity_poly.pdbx_strand_id
1 'polypeptide(L)'
;MLKSNSKELDSILVHAYWYDIEKKNSLDLANKIQVLALKNICKKFDVKNVIISAGKISQNQPAIGYELKRQILLAIPKKFHNRIHLYPSQKTTIGEIKKFREICQAQNWKKLAALGVSLHIPRIKKNFSKFFMEDKTPILFFEAEKNLSRALPILQKYRNSREYTLLKFNEQITRKIENVPLIGTPLLEIAGKFSIEKGYFQPKLIAWILDYNYISAILFKHNQKPNVPNVKK
;
A
#
# COMPACT_ATOMS: atom_id res chain seq x y z
N MET A 1 32.19 -10.33 -26.12
CA MET A 1 31.80 -8.98 -25.67
C MET A 1 30.28 -8.93 -25.48
N LEU A 2 29.75 -9.35 -24.32
CA LEU A 2 28.30 -9.40 -24.06
C LEU A 2 27.87 -8.17 -23.24
N LYS A 3 27.55 -7.06 -23.91
CA LYS A 3 26.84 -5.93 -23.27
C LYS A 3 25.34 -6.20 -23.32
N SER A 4 24.85 -6.96 -22.35
CA SER A 4 23.41 -7.19 -22.14
C SER A 4 23.09 -7.25 -20.64
N ASN A 5 23.40 -6.19 -19.91
CA ASN A 5 22.86 -6.02 -18.54
C ASN A 5 21.44 -5.45 -18.65
N SER A 6 20.49 -6.32 -19.02
CA SER A 6 19.09 -5.96 -19.24
C SER A 6 18.44 -5.49 -17.94
N LYS A 7 18.16 -4.18 -17.82
CA LYS A 7 17.19 -3.64 -16.86
C LYS A 7 15.76 -3.93 -17.36
N GLU A 8 15.45 -5.18 -17.62
CA GLU A 8 14.18 -5.64 -18.17
C GLU A 8 13.34 -6.28 -17.08
N LEU A 9 12.04 -5.97 -17.07
CA LEU A 9 11.05 -6.56 -16.17
C LEU A 9 9.88 -7.08 -17.00
N ASP A 10 9.55 -8.37 -16.83
CA ASP A 10 8.38 -8.96 -17.49
C ASP A 10 7.11 -8.38 -16.90
N SER A 11 7.06 -8.20 -15.58
CA SER A 11 5.94 -7.52 -14.94
C SER A 11 6.29 -6.85 -13.62
N ILE A 12 5.50 -5.85 -13.26
CA ILE A 12 5.51 -5.21 -11.94
C ILE A 12 4.11 -5.17 -11.36
N LEU A 13 3.92 -5.67 -10.14
CA LEU A 13 2.70 -5.47 -9.36
C LEU A 13 2.74 -4.11 -8.67
N VAL A 14 1.72 -3.28 -8.88
CA VAL A 14 1.54 -2.02 -8.14
C VAL A 14 0.48 -2.24 -7.07
N HIS A 15 0.89 -2.18 -5.81
CA HIS A 15 -0.03 -2.32 -4.69
C HIS A 15 -0.85 -1.05 -4.52
N ALA A 16 -2.17 -1.16 -4.49
CA ALA A 16 -2.99 -0.02 -4.12
C ALA A 16 -3.17 0.01 -2.60
N TYR A 17 -3.03 1.19 -2.01
CA TYR A 17 -3.46 1.42 -0.64
C TYR A 17 -4.84 2.06 -0.58
N TRP A 18 -5.30 2.25 0.64
CA TRP A 18 -6.62 2.76 1.04
C TRP A 18 -7.11 4.01 0.31
N TYR A 19 -8.38 4.32 0.55
CA TYR A 19 -9.01 5.54 0.09
C TYR A 19 -8.58 6.74 0.96
N ASP A 20 -8.58 7.91 0.35
CA ASP A 20 -8.76 9.17 1.07
C ASP A 20 -10.16 9.12 1.69
N ILE A 21 -10.25 8.77 2.98
CA ILE A 21 -11.48 8.51 3.75
C ILE A 21 -12.51 9.63 3.60
N GLU A 22 -12.06 10.82 3.22
CA GLU A 22 -12.83 12.05 3.12
C GLU A 22 -13.29 12.37 1.68
N LYS A 23 -12.71 11.76 0.63
CA LYS A 23 -12.93 12.21 -0.76
C LYS A 23 -13.33 11.10 -1.73
N LYS A 24 -14.55 11.22 -2.25
CA LYS A 24 -15.09 10.28 -3.23
C LYS A 24 -14.27 10.31 -4.54
N ASN A 25 -13.67 9.18 -4.90
CA ASN A 25 -12.96 8.85 -6.14
C ASN A 25 -11.60 9.54 -6.32
N SER A 26 -10.91 9.89 -5.23
CA SER A 26 -9.53 10.37 -5.30
C SER A 26 -8.53 9.36 -4.75
N LEU A 27 -7.40 9.20 -5.45
CA LEU A 27 -6.23 8.54 -4.88
C LEU A 27 -5.70 9.35 -3.69
N ASP A 28 -5.46 8.64 -2.60
CA ASP A 28 -4.71 9.17 -1.47
C ASP A 28 -3.25 9.52 -1.87
N LEU A 29 -2.55 10.21 -0.97
CA LEU A 29 -1.15 10.57 -1.21
C LEU A 29 -0.25 9.34 -1.39
N ALA A 30 -0.54 8.21 -0.73
CA ALA A 30 0.22 6.97 -0.85
C ALA A 30 0.18 6.41 -2.29
N ASN A 31 -1.01 6.33 -2.88
CA ASN A 31 -1.18 5.88 -4.25
C ASN A 31 -0.58 6.89 -5.25
N LYS A 32 -0.70 8.20 -5.01
CA LYS A 32 -0.07 9.23 -5.86
C LYS A 32 1.46 9.09 -5.92
N ILE A 33 2.12 8.88 -4.78
CA ILE A 33 3.58 8.67 -4.79
C ILE A 33 3.96 7.38 -5.50
N GLN A 34 3.15 6.32 -5.44
CA GLN A 34 3.41 5.09 -6.19
C GLN A 34 3.31 5.31 -7.70
N VAL A 35 2.31 6.07 -8.18
CA VAL A 35 2.20 6.43 -9.61
C VAL A 35 3.44 7.15 -10.11
N LEU A 36 3.94 8.13 -9.34
CA LEU A 36 5.16 8.87 -9.70
C LEU A 36 6.41 8.00 -9.63
N ALA A 37 6.50 7.12 -8.64
CA ALA A 37 7.59 6.15 -8.53
C ALA A 37 7.60 5.18 -9.72
N LEU A 38 6.43 4.67 -10.12
CA LEU A 38 6.27 3.81 -11.29
C LEU A 38 6.78 4.51 -12.56
N LYS A 39 6.42 5.78 -12.76
CA LYS A 39 6.93 6.58 -13.89
C LYS A 39 8.46 6.61 -13.91
N ASN A 40 9.11 6.78 -12.77
CA ASN A 40 10.58 6.77 -12.67
C ASN A 40 11.18 5.38 -12.91
N ILE A 41 10.49 4.32 -12.47
CA ILE A 41 10.89 2.93 -12.73
C ILE A 41 10.82 2.63 -14.23
N CYS A 42 9.72 2.96 -14.91
CA CYS A 42 9.55 2.75 -16.36
C CYS A 42 10.54 3.57 -17.22
N LYS A 43 11.18 4.61 -16.66
CA LYS A 43 12.29 5.32 -17.33
C LYS A 43 13.64 4.61 -17.18
N LYS A 44 13.82 3.86 -16.10
CA LYS A 44 15.07 3.16 -15.75
C LYS A 44 15.08 1.70 -16.19
N PHE A 45 13.91 1.09 -16.29
CA PHE A 45 13.69 -0.30 -16.64
C PHE A 45 12.74 -0.40 -17.83
N ASP A 46 12.99 -1.34 -18.73
CA ASP A 46 12.00 -1.73 -19.73
C ASP A 46 10.99 -2.67 -19.08
N VAL A 47 9.91 -2.09 -18.59
CA VAL A 47 8.80 -2.79 -17.95
C VAL A 47 7.80 -3.19 -19.03
N LYS A 48 7.64 -4.50 -19.27
CA LYS A 48 6.70 -5.04 -20.27
C LYS A 48 5.25 -4.98 -19.82
N ASN A 49 4.98 -5.24 -18.54
CA ASN A 49 3.63 -5.26 -17.99
C ASN A 49 3.57 -4.59 -16.61
N VAL A 50 2.57 -3.75 -16.39
CA VAL A 50 2.21 -3.20 -15.09
C VAL A 50 0.88 -3.82 -14.69
N ILE A 51 0.88 -4.53 -13.57
CA ILE A 51 -0.28 -5.22 -13.05
C ILE A 51 -0.84 -4.44 -11.88
N ILE A 52 -2.15 -4.21 -11.92
CA ILE A 52 -2.92 -3.63 -10.83
C ILE A 52 -3.96 -4.68 -10.43
N SER A 53 -3.93 -5.16 -9.19
CA SER A 53 -4.89 -6.17 -8.71
C SER A 53 -5.80 -5.69 -7.57
N ALA A 54 -5.83 -4.38 -7.37
CA ALA A 54 -6.62 -3.75 -6.33
C ALA A 54 -8.14 -3.93 -6.52
N GLY A 55 -8.79 -4.44 -5.46
CA GLY A 55 -10.22 -4.74 -5.44
C GLY A 55 -11.18 -3.58 -5.19
N LYS A 56 -12.46 -3.94 -5.04
CA LYS A 56 -13.52 -3.02 -4.59
C LYS A 56 -13.40 -2.71 -3.10
N ILE A 57 -13.71 -1.47 -2.74
CA ILE A 57 -13.75 -1.01 -1.35
C ILE A 57 -15.12 -1.24 -0.71
N SER A 58 -16.17 -1.17 -1.51
CA SER A 58 -17.56 -1.41 -1.15
C SER A 58 -18.29 -1.93 -2.39
N GLN A 59 -19.43 -2.58 -2.21
CA GLN A 59 -20.23 -3.09 -3.33
C GLN A 59 -20.67 -1.96 -4.27
N ASN A 60 -20.90 -0.77 -3.70
CA ASN A 60 -21.43 0.41 -4.38
C ASN A 60 -20.34 1.30 -5.01
N GLN A 61 -19.07 0.89 -4.97
CA GLN A 61 -17.96 1.67 -5.52
C GLN A 61 -17.17 0.90 -6.59
N PRO A 62 -16.63 1.59 -7.61
CA PRO A 62 -15.70 0.98 -8.53
C PRO A 62 -14.44 0.50 -7.78
N ALA A 63 -13.78 -0.52 -8.32
CA ALA A 63 -12.52 -0.99 -7.74
C ALA A 63 -11.47 0.12 -7.78
N ILE A 64 -10.68 0.27 -6.71
CA ILE A 64 -9.60 1.28 -6.64
C ILE A 64 -8.67 1.15 -7.84
N GLY A 65 -8.46 -0.08 -8.30
CA GLY A 65 -7.62 -0.36 -9.45
C GLY A 65 -8.01 0.40 -10.72
N TYR A 66 -9.29 0.78 -10.91
CA TYR A 66 -9.70 1.62 -12.03
C TYR A 66 -9.18 3.05 -11.92
N GLU A 67 -9.32 3.65 -10.74
CA GLU A 67 -8.82 5.01 -10.51
C GLU A 67 -7.27 5.04 -10.51
N LEU A 68 -6.64 4.01 -9.93
CA LEU A 68 -5.19 3.85 -10.00
C LEU A 68 -4.70 3.69 -11.45
N LYS A 69 -5.39 2.87 -12.25
CA LYS A 69 -5.10 2.72 -13.68
C LYS A 69 -5.22 4.06 -14.40
N ARG A 70 -6.32 4.80 -14.17
CA ARG A 70 -6.54 6.12 -14.78
C ARG A 70 -5.38 7.07 -14.49
N GLN A 71 -4.95 7.17 -13.23
CA GLN A 71 -3.87 8.06 -12.82
C GLN A 71 -2.51 7.62 -13.37
N ILE A 72 -2.25 6.31 -13.45
CA ILE A 72 -1.05 5.77 -14.12
C ILE A 72 -1.03 6.19 -15.59
N LEU A 73 -2.13 6.00 -16.32
CA LEU A 73 -2.23 6.37 -17.74
C LEU A 73 -2.01 7.88 -17.97
N LEU A 74 -2.46 8.73 -17.06
CA LEU A 74 -2.19 10.18 -17.11
C LEU A 74 -0.72 10.53 -16.85
N ALA A 75 -0.03 9.75 -16.01
CA ALA A 75 1.34 10.05 -15.58
C ALA A 75 2.43 9.52 -16.53
N ILE A 76 2.18 8.38 -17.19
CA ILE A 76 3.16 7.67 -18.04
C ILE A 76 2.94 7.97 -19.54
N PRO A 77 4.00 7.93 -20.37
CA PRO A 77 3.87 8.14 -21.82
C PRO A 77 2.93 7.15 -22.51
N LYS A 78 2.17 7.60 -23.51
CA LYS A 78 1.17 6.81 -24.26
C LYS A 78 1.69 5.48 -24.79
N LYS A 79 2.96 5.41 -25.21
CA LYS A 79 3.61 4.18 -25.69
C LYS A 79 3.65 3.02 -24.67
N PHE A 80 3.41 3.30 -23.39
CA PHE A 80 3.35 2.29 -22.32
C PHE A 80 1.91 1.93 -21.93
N HIS A 81 0.89 2.56 -22.50
CA HIS A 81 -0.50 2.39 -22.06
C HIS A 81 -1.03 0.97 -22.27
N ASN A 82 -0.63 0.32 -23.38
CA ASN A 82 -0.96 -1.08 -23.67
C ASN A 82 -0.31 -2.09 -22.68
N ARG A 83 0.61 -1.63 -21.85
CA ARG A 83 1.29 -2.43 -20.83
C ARG A 83 0.56 -2.42 -19.48
N ILE A 84 -0.50 -1.60 -19.33
CA ILE A 84 -1.18 -1.38 -18.04
C ILE A 84 -2.43 -2.24 -17.94
N HIS A 85 -2.34 -3.29 -17.13
CA HIS A 85 -3.39 -4.29 -16.97
C HIS A 85 -4.03 -4.21 -15.59
N LEU A 86 -5.35 -4.32 -15.56
CA LEU A 86 -6.15 -4.30 -14.33
C LEU A 86 -6.84 -5.65 -14.18
N TYR A 87 -6.56 -6.33 -13.07
CA TYR A 87 -7.15 -7.61 -12.69
C TYR A 87 -7.74 -7.46 -11.28
N PRO A 88 -8.93 -6.84 -11.14
CA PRO A 88 -9.50 -6.56 -9.83
C PRO A 88 -9.57 -7.85 -9.00
N SER A 89 -8.98 -7.85 -7.81
CA SER A 89 -8.91 -9.02 -6.94
C SER A 89 -9.49 -8.72 -5.56
N GLN A 90 -9.29 -9.61 -4.58
CA GLN A 90 -9.67 -9.33 -3.19
C GLN A 90 -8.86 -8.16 -2.64
N LYS A 91 -9.46 -7.36 -1.74
CA LYS A 91 -8.85 -6.17 -1.14
C LYS A 91 -7.81 -6.49 -0.05
N THR A 92 -6.99 -7.51 -0.25
CA THR A 92 -5.94 -7.88 0.70
C THR A 92 -4.60 -7.99 -0.02
N THR A 93 -3.51 -7.62 0.63
CA THR A 93 -2.15 -7.81 0.08
C THR A 93 -1.93 -9.27 -0.35
N ILE A 94 -2.49 -10.22 0.40
CA ILE A 94 -2.43 -11.65 0.07
C ILE A 94 -3.18 -11.95 -1.23
N GLY A 95 -4.42 -11.45 -1.37
CA GLY A 95 -5.23 -11.64 -2.57
C GLY A 95 -4.56 -11.04 -3.81
N GLU A 96 -4.00 -9.84 -3.69
CA GLU A 96 -3.26 -9.19 -4.76
C GLU A 96 -2.05 -10.03 -5.23
N ILE A 97 -1.29 -10.59 -4.28
CA ILE A 97 -0.09 -11.40 -4.56
C ILE A 97 -0.46 -12.76 -5.14
N LYS A 98 -1.49 -13.44 -4.60
CA LYS A 98 -2.00 -14.70 -5.17
C LYS A 98 -2.45 -14.49 -6.62
N LYS A 99 -3.24 -13.44 -6.87
CA LYS A 99 -3.71 -13.15 -8.23
C LYS A 99 -2.56 -12.83 -9.17
N PHE A 100 -1.57 -12.08 -8.68
CA PHE A 100 -0.36 -11.78 -9.45
C PHE A 100 0.45 -13.06 -9.78
N ARG A 101 0.59 -14.00 -8.84
CA ARG A 101 1.24 -15.30 -9.08
C ARG A 101 0.54 -16.07 -10.20
N GLU A 102 -0.79 -16.22 -10.11
CA GLU A 102 -1.59 -16.91 -11.13
C GLU A 102 -1.34 -16.34 -12.52
N ILE A 103 -1.38 -15.00 -12.65
CA ILE A 103 -1.15 -14.32 -13.93
C ILE A 103 0.28 -14.58 -14.43
N CYS A 104 1.30 -14.42 -13.56
CA CYS A 104 2.69 -14.61 -13.96
C CYS A 104 2.98 -16.05 -14.40
N GLN A 105 2.42 -17.03 -13.70
CA GLN A 105 2.56 -18.45 -14.04
C GLN A 105 1.89 -18.76 -15.38
N ALA A 106 0.65 -18.30 -15.59
CA ALA A 106 -0.06 -18.51 -16.86
C ALA A 106 0.66 -17.89 -18.06
N GLN A 107 1.39 -16.80 -17.85
CA GLN A 107 2.14 -16.08 -18.89
C GLN A 107 3.63 -16.45 -18.96
N ASN A 108 4.10 -17.38 -18.12
CA ASN A 108 5.50 -17.76 -17.99
C ASN A 108 6.47 -16.57 -17.73
N TRP A 109 6.01 -15.54 -17.03
CA TRP A 109 6.86 -14.39 -16.66
C TRP A 109 7.82 -14.75 -15.52
N LYS A 110 9.08 -14.33 -15.62
CA LYS A 110 10.15 -14.72 -14.67
C LYS A 110 10.86 -13.53 -14.03
N LYS A 111 10.97 -12.39 -14.74
CA LYS A 111 11.58 -11.16 -14.20
C LYS A 111 10.50 -10.29 -13.55
N LEU A 112 10.19 -10.56 -12.29
CA LEU A 112 9.04 -9.97 -11.59
C LEU A 112 9.47 -8.87 -10.61
N ALA A 113 8.59 -7.90 -10.40
CA ALA A 113 8.76 -6.87 -9.39
C ALA A 113 7.46 -6.54 -8.65
N ALA A 114 7.59 -5.92 -7.48
CA ALA A 114 6.50 -5.32 -6.72
C ALA A 114 6.85 -3.89 -6.31
N LEU A 115 5.89 -2.98 -6.44
CA LEU A 115 5.98 -1.59 -6.03
C LEU A 115 5.03 -1.33 -4.86
N GLY A 116 5.57 -0.78 -3.79
CA GLY A 116 4.83 -0.41 -2.59
C GLY A 116 5.42 0.83 -1.91
N VAL A 117 4.65 1.47 -1.04
CA VAL A 117 5.16 2.47 -0.10
C VAL A 117 6.00 1.81 1.00
N SER A 118 7.02 2.51 1.51
CA SER A 118 8.07 1.95 2.38
C SER A 118 7.51 1.25 3.62
N LEU A 119 6.47 1.82 4.25
CA LEU A 119 5.79 1.22 5.41
C LEU A 119 5.18 -0.16 5.12
N HIS A 120 4.74 -0.40 3.88
CA HIS A 120 4.03 -1.61 3.49
C HIS A 120 4.96 -2.71 2.92
N ILE A 121 6.15 -2.33 2.47
CA ILE A 121 7.14 -3.23 1.84
C ILE A 121 7.51 -4.46 2.69
N PRO A 122 7.67 -4.38 4.03
CA PRO A 122 7.92 -5.56 4.84
C PRO A 122 6.82 -6.63 4.72
N ARG A 123 5.54 -6.22 4.75
CA ARG A 123 4.39 -7.14 4.59
C ARG A 123 4.35 -7.72 3.18
N ILE A 124 4.60 -6.89 2.16
CA ILE A 124 4.68 -7.35 0.76
C ILE A 124 5.75 -8.44 0.62
N LYS A 125 6.99 -8.19 1.09
CA LYS A 125 8.10 -9.15 1.02
C LYS A 125 7.76 -10.48 1.70
N LYS A 126 7.22 -10.43 2.93
CA LYS A 126 6.79 -11.62 3.69
C LYS A 126 5.73 -12.44 2.95
N ASN A 127 4.75 -11.78 2.34
CA ASN A 127 3.69 -12.48 1.62
C ASN A 127 4.19 -13.04 0.28
N PHE A 128 5.04 -12.30 -0.45
CA PHE A 128 5.69 -12.80 -1.66
C PHE A 128 6.54 -14.03 -1.36
N SER A 129 7.35 -14.03 -0.30
CA SER A 129 8.15 -15.21 0.06
C SER A 129 7.29 -16.42 0.38
N LYS A 130 6.11 -16.23 0.98
CA LYS A 130 5.15 -17.32 1.26
C LYS A 130 4.56 -17.92 -0.02
N PHE A 131 4.15 -17.08 -0.97
CA PHE A 131 3.42 -17.55 -2.16
C PHE A 131 4.31 -17.91 -3.34
N PHE A 132 5.53 -17.39 -3.42
CA PHE A 132 6.49 -17.68 -4.51
C PHE A 132 7.63 -18.63 -4.06
N MET A 133 7.55 -19.22 -2.86
CA MET A 133 8.60 -20.06 -2.28
C MET A 133 9.00 -21.22 -3.18
N GLU A 134 8.00 -21.90 -3.74
CA GLU A 134 8.16 -23.10 -4.58
C GLU A 134 8.78 -22.76 -5.94
N ASP A 135 8.46 -21.57 -6.47
CA ASP A 135 8.79 -21.19 -7.85
C ASP A 135 10.22 -20.64 -7.98
N LYS A 136 10.95 -20.47 -6.86
CA LYS A 136 12.29 -19.85 -6.74
C LYS A 136 12.47 -18.57 -7.57
N THR A 137 11.37 -17.87 -7.86
CA THR A 137 11.36 -16.74 -8.78
C THR A 137 11.85 -15.50 -8.04
N PRO A 138 12.97 -14.88 -8.45
CA PRO A 138 13.48 -13.69 -7.78
C PRO A 138 12.54 -12.51 -8.02
N ILE A 139 12.07 -11.88 -6.93
CA ILE A 139 11.19 -10.70 -6.98
C ILE A 139 11.99 -9.46 -6.58
N LEU A 140 11.96 -8.44 -7.43
CA LEU A 140 12.51 -7.12 -7.10
C LEU A 140 11.47 -6.27 -6.36
N PHE A 141 11.86 -5.67 -5.25
CA PHE A 141 10.97 -4.82 -4.45
C PHE A 141 11.38 -3.36 -4.57
N PHE A 142 10.47 -2.54 -5.11
CA PHE A 142 10.66 -1.11 -5.24
C PHE A 142 9.88 -0.37 -4.16
N GLU A 143 10.59 0.46 -3.39
CA GLU A 143 9.98 1.40 -2.46
C GLU A 143 9.66 2.70 -3.20
N ALA A 144 8.42 3.18 -3.11
CA ALA A 144 7.98 4.38 -3.81
C ALA A 144 8.83 5.60 -3.43
N GLU A 145 9.09 5.78 -2.14
CA GLU A 145 9.84 6.89 -1.56
C GLU A 145 11.29 6.92 -2.05
N LYS A 146 11.95 5.75 -2.14
CA LYS A 146 13.33 5.64 -2.66
C LYS A 146 13.39 5.97 -4.16
N ASN A 147 12.35 5.63 -4.91
CA ASN A 147 12.24 5.94 -6.34
C ASN A 147 11.81 7.39 -6.62
N LEU A 148 11.55 8.17 -5.56
CA LEU A 148 11.19 9.59 -5.60
C LEU A 148 12.17 10.49 -4.86
N SER A 149 13.39 10.04 -4.57
CA SER A 149 14.35 10.75 -3.68
C SER A 149 14.63 12.21 -4.03
N ARG A 150 14.37 12.66 -5.27
CA ARG A 150 14.50 14.07 -5.70
C ARG A 150 13.21 14.91 -5.56
N ALA A 151 12.07 14.29 -5.23
CA ALA A 151 10.76 14.92 -5.09
C ALA A 151 10.44 15.20 -3.60
N LEU A 152 11.31 15.95 -2.93
CA LEU A 152 11.23 16.26 -1.50
C LEU A 152 9.86 16.83 -1.05
N PRO A 153 9.23 17.79 -1.76
CA PRO A 153 7.98 18.40 -1.28
C PRO A 153 6.82 17.42 -1.17
N ILE A 154 6.63 16.54 -2.17
CA ILE A 154 5.53 15.57 -2.14
C ILE A 154 5.78 14.46 -1.13
N LEU A 155 7.04 14.04 -0.94
CA LEU A 155 7.40 13.06 0.07
C LEU A 155 7.21 13.62 1.49
N GLN A 156 7.55 14.89 1.72
CA GLN A 156 7.32 15.55 2.99
C GLN A 156 5.82 15.72 3.26
N LYS A 157 5.05 16.15 2.25
CA LYS A 157 3.59 16.22 2.34
C LYS A 157 2.97 14.87 2.70
N TYR A 158 3.43 13.79 2.05
CA TYR A 158 2.97 12.44 2.37
C TYR A 158 3.34 12.03 3.80
N ARG A 159 4.59 12.21 4.23
CA ARG A 159 5.02 11.83 5.60
C ARG A 159 4.29 12.59 6.71
N ASN A 160 3.86 13.81 6.43
CA ASN A 160 3.11 14.66 7.36
C ASN A 160 1.58 14.49 7.23
N SER A 161 1.11 13.59 6.36
CA SER A 161 -0.31 13.40 6.09
C SER A 161 -1.00 12.49 7.10
N ARG A 162 -2.33 12.62 7.21
CA ARG A 162 -3.18 11.73 8.01
C ARG A 162 -3.09 10.30 7.49
N GLU A 163 -3.02 10.15 6.17
CA GLU A 163 -2.94 8.86 5.48
C GLU A 163 -1.68 8.08 5.86
N TYR A 164 -0.52 8.75 5.96
CA TYR A 164 0.72 8.11 6.43
C TYR A 164 0.61 7.62 7.88
N THR A 165 0.01 8.44 8.76
CA THR A 165 -0.20 8.06 10.16
C THR A 165 -1.12 6.85 10.29
N LEU A 166 -2.24 6.84 9.57
CA LEU A 166 -3.19 5.72 9.55
C LEU A 166 -2.59 4.45 8.97
N LEU A 167 -1.85 4.56 7.85
CA LEU A 167 -1.11 3.45 7.27
C LEU A 167 -0.10 2.89 8.26
N LYS A 168 0.72 3.73 8.89
CA LYS A 168 1.72 3.31 9.89
C LYS A 168 1.07 2.53 11.03
N PHE A 169 -0.04 3.03 11.56
CA PHE A 169 -0.78 2.36 12.62
C PHE A 169 -1.41 1.04 12.15
N ASN A 170 -2.00 1.00 10.96
CA ASN A 170 -2.57 -0.21 10.39
C ASN A 170 -1.52 -1.31 10.16
N GLU A 171 -0.33 -0.96 9.65
CA GLU A 171 0.77 -1.94 9.51
C GLU A 171 1.28 -2.42 10.88
N GLN A 172 1.30 -1.56 11.90
CA GLN A 172 1.63 -1.97 13.28
C GLN A 172 0.61 -2.96 13.86
N ILE A 173 -0.70 -2.67 13.74
CA ILE A 173 -1.77 -3.57 14.18
C ILE A 173 -1.67 -4.89 13.42
N THR A 174 -1.56 -4.82 12.09
CA THR A 174 -1.50 -6.02 11.24
C THR A 174 -0.33 -6.90 11.65
N ARG A 175 0.85 -6.31 11.87
CA ARG A 175 2.03 -7.05 12.35
C ARG A 175 1.79 -7.73 13.69
N LYS A 176 1.12 -7.07 14.64
CA LYS A 176 0.77 -7.69 15.92
C LYS A 176 -0.18 -8.88 15.74
N ILE A 177 -1.23 -8.73 14.93
CA ILE A 177 -2.20 -9.80 14.66
C ILE A 177 -1.51 -10.98 13.94
N GLU A 178 -0.69 -10.70 12.92
CA GLU A 178 0.04 -11.74 12.18
C GLU A 178 1.03 -12.54 13.04
N ASN A 179 1.51 -11.95 14.13
CA ASN A 179 2.41 -12.62 15.07
C ASN A 179 1.67 -13.51 16.08
N VAL A 180 0.33 -13.53 16.08
CA VAL A 180 -0.44 -14.48 16.88
C VAL A 180 -0.34 -15.87 16.21
N PRO A 181 0.27 -16.86 16.88
CA PRO A 181 0.48 -18.19 16.31
C PRO A 181 -0.84 -18.84 15.87
N LEU A 182 -0.82 -19.60 14.77
CA LEU A 182 -1.90 -20.42 14.22
C LEU A 182 -3.16 -19.69 13.73
N ILE A 183 -3.56 -18.58 14.36
CA ILE A 183 -4.87 -17.95 14.16
C ILE A 183 -4.74 -16.59 13.48
N GLY A 184 -3.60 -15.90 13.63
CA GLY A 184 -3.41 -14.52 13.15
C GLY A 184 -3.63 -14.33 11.65
N THR A 185 -2.97 -15.15 10.82
CA THR A 185 -3.11 -15.06 9.35
C THR A 185 -4.49 -15.53 8.87
N PRO A 186 -5.02 -16.68 9.32
CA PRO A 186 -6.39 -17.09 8.98
C PRO A 186 -7.46 -16.06 9.39
N LEU A 187 -7.34 -15.44 10.57
CA LEU A 187 -8.24 -14.40 11.04
C LEU A 187 -8.24 -13.18 10.11
N LEU A 188 -7.06 -12.75 9.65
CA LEU A 188 -6.93 -11.64 8.72
C LEU A 188 -7.51 -11.98 7.33
N GLU A 189 -7.33 -13.21 6.85
CA GLU A 189 -7.92 -13.67 5.59
C GLU A 189 -9.45 -13.77 5.68
N ILE A 190 -9.98 -14.35 6.77
CA ILE A 190 -11.43 -14.45 7.04
C ILE A 190 -12.03 -13.05 7.18
N ALA A 191 -11.45 -12.19 8.02
CA ALA A 191 -11.90 -10.81 8.17
C ALA A 191 -11.82 -10.05 6.84
N GLY A 192 -10.84 -10.34 5.98
CA GLY A 192 -10.72 -9.78 4.63
C GLY A 192 -11.79 -10.24 3.65
N LYS A 193 -12.34 -11.46 3.81
CA LYS A 193 -13.41 -12.01 2.98
C LYS A 193 -14.80 -11.49 3.36
N PHE A 194 -15.08 -11.29 4.65
CA PHE A 194 -16.40 -10.91 5.15
C PHE A 194 -16.61 -9.39 5.31
N SER A 195 -15.60 -8.56 5.05
CA SER A 195 -15.70 -7.11 5.21
C SER A 195 -15.56 -6.35 3.90
N ILE A 196 -16.58 -6.46 3.05
CA ILE A 196 -16.71 -5.62 1.86
C ILE A 196 -16.86 -4.14 2.25
N GLU A 197 -17.07 -3.78 3.51
CA GLU A 197 -17.18 -2.38 3.97
C GLU A 197 -15.93 -1.84 4.71
N LYS A 198 -14.88 -2.65 4.89
CA LYS A 198 -13.76 -2.26 5.78
C LYS A 198 -12.95 -1.07 5.31
N GLY A 199 -12.95 -0.73 4.00
CA GLY A 199 -12.29 0.50 3.56
C GLY A 199 -12.83 1.78 4.18
N TYR A 200 -14.01 1.70 4.79
CA TYR A 200 -14.57 2.75 5.62
C TYR A 200 -14.42 2.48 7.12
N PHE A 201 -14.52 1.23 7.58
CA PHE A 201 -14.65 0.95 9.02
C PHE A 201 -13.31 0.92 9.80
N GLN A 202 -12.28 0.27 9.27
CA GLN A 202 -11.00 0.15 9.99
C GLN A 202 -10.29 1.50 10.26
N PRO A 203 -10.27 2.48 9.34
CA PRO A 203 -9.61 3.74 9.53
C PRO A 203 -10.54 4.72 10.23
N LYS A 204 -11.87 4.54 10.19
CA LYS A 204 -12.81 5.22 11.09
C LYS A 204 -12.62 4.75 12.53
N LEU A 205 -12.46 3.45 12.77
CA LEU A 205 -12.18 2.93 14.11
C LEU A 205 -10.80 3.39 14.60
N ILE A 206 -9.78 3.33 13.75
CA ILE A 206 -8.44 3.84 14.08
C ILE A 206 -8.47 5.35 14.31
N ALA A 207 -9.12 6.13 13.43
CA ALA A 207 -9.30 7.56 13.60
C ALA A 207 -10.06 7.88 14.90
N TRP A 208 -11.14 7.17 15.18
CA TRP A 208 -11.91 7.31 16.41
C TRP A 208 -11.07 7.00 17.65
N ILE A 209 -10.22 5.95 17.63
CA ILE A 209 -9.27 5.65 18.71
C ILE A 209 -8.22 6.77 18.86
N LEU A 210 -7.72 7.31 17.75
CA LEU A 210 -6.73 8.41 17.77
C LEU A 210 -7.36 9.71 18.28
N ASP A 211 -8.57 10.04 17.83
CA ASP A 211 -9.34 11.21 18.25
C ASP A 211 -9.73 11.07 19.74
N TYR A 212 -10.12 9.87 20.18
CA TYR A 212 -10.38 9.58 21.59
C TYR A 212 -9.13 9.76 22.46
N ASN A 213 -7.96 9.29 22.00
CA ASN A 213 -6.69 9.48 22.71
C ASN A 213 -6.21 10.93 22.70
N TYR A 214 -6.53 11.71 21.66
CA TYR A 214 -6.25 13.14 21.60
C TYR A 214 -7.14 13.93 22.56
N ILE A 215 -8.44 13.62 22.60
CA ILE A 215 -9.41 14.22 23.53
C ILE A 215 -9.06 13.85 24.98
N SER A 216 -8.69 12.59 25.25
CA SER A 216 -8.28 12.18 26.60
C SER A 216 -6.97 12.86 27.02
N ALA A 217 -5.99 13.02 26.13
CA ALA A 217 -4.76 13.77 26.44
C ALA A 217 -5.00 15.26 26.75
N ILE A 218 -5.99 15.89 26.11
CA ILE A 218 -6.39 17.27 26.40
C ILE A 218 -7.13 17.36 27.74
N LEU A 219 -8.06 16.44 28.01
CA LEU A 219 -8.80 16.39 29.28
C LEU A 219 -7.90 16.07 30.47
N PHE A 220 -6.88 15.21 30.30
CA PHE A 220 -5.90 14.92 31.35
C PHE A 220 -4.92 16.08 31.57
N LYS A 221 -4.55 16.85 30.54
CA LYS A 221 -3.77 18.08 30.72
C LYS A 221 -4.56 19.18 31.44
N HIS A 222 -5.86 19.28 31.22
CA HIS A 222 -6.71 20.24 31.93
C HIS A 222 -7.04 19.85 33.38
N ASN A 223 -6.89 18.57 33.75
CA ASN A 223 -7.10 18.08 35.11
C ASN A 223 -5.84 18.06 35.99
N GLN A 224 -4.68 18.47 35.46
CA GLN A 224 -3.54 18.80 36.31
C GLN A 224 -3.75 20.22 36.84
N LYS A 225 -4.38 20.34 38.02
CA LYS A 225 -4.37 21.60 38.78
C LYS A 225 -2.92 22.06 38.94
N PRO A 226 -2.60 23.35 38.74
CA PRO A 226 -1.28 23.86 39.03
C PRO A 226 -0.97 23.59 40.51
N ASN A 227 0.13 22.89 40.76
CA ASN A 227 0.66 22.69 42.10
C ASN A 227 1.07 24.07 42.62
N VAL A 228 0.20 24.71 43.41
CA VAL A 228 0.53 25.97 44.08
C VAL A 228 1.53 25.61 45.18
N PRO A 229 2.77 26.14 45.16
CA PRO A 229 3.73 25.84 46.21
C PRO A 229 3.22 26.40 47.53
N ASN A 230 3.18 25.53 48.54
CA ASN A 230 2.84 25.88 49.91
C ASN A 230 3.92 26.87 50.43
N VAL A 231 3.60 28.16 50.45
CA VAL A 231 4.39 29.16 51.15
C VAL A 231 4.14 28.97 52.64
N LYS A 232 5.11 28.36 53.33
CA LYS A 232 5.11 28.28 54.80
C LYS A 232 5.33 29.70 55.36
N LYS A 233 4.44 30.11 56.27
CA LYS A 233 4.60 31.28 57.13
C LYS A 233 5.61 31.00 58.24
#